data_AF-A0A5B7KHE3-F1
#
_entry.id   AF-A0A5B7KHE3-F1
#
_cell.length_a   1.000
_cell.length_b   1.000
_cell.length_c   1.000
_cell.angle_alpha   90.00
_cell.angle_beta   90.00
_cell.angle_gamma   90.00
#
_symmetry.space_group_name_H-M   'P 1'
#
loop_
_entity.id
_entity.type
_entity.pdbx_description
1 polymer ?
#
loop_
_entity_poly.entity_id
_entity_poly.type
_entity_poly.pdbx_seq_one_letter_code
_entity_poly.pdbx_strand_id
1 'polypeptide(L)'
;MDEGEDSRLMRTKRAIRSLNTVPLAYNHQQHNVLESMRGSGGMSVDLYRPSLYDKLALSLVSPLPNEHDFAFNVCTILSNEGRHVLQLSHCPILVEHMLGHTGVYRDCKCHGYR
;
A
#
# COMPACT_ATOMS: atom_id res chain seq x y z
N MET A 1 33.65 -47.66 6.21
CA MET A 1 32.49 -47.04 5.54
C MET A 1 31.80 -46.19 6.60
N ASP A 2 31.52 -44.90 6.34
CA ASP A 2 30.42 -44.08 6.96
C ASP A 2 30.73 -42.55 7.17
N GLU A 3 31.92 -42.01 6.88
CA GLU A 3 32.13 -40.55 7.11
C GLU A 3 31.35 -39.60 6.18
N GLY A 4 31.01 -40.09 4.98
CA GLY A 4 30.27 -39.32 3.97
C GLY A 4 28.77 -39.21 4.25
N GLU A 5 28.18 -40.17 4.97
CA GLU A 5 26.74 -40.18 5.29
C GLU A 5 26.44 -39.31 6.51
N ASP A 6 27.28 -39.34 7.54
CA ASP A 6 27.12 -38.48 8.72
C ASP A 6 27.34 -36.99 8.38
N SER A 7 28.25 -36.69 7.46
CA SER A 7 28.45 -35.34 6.92
C SER A 7 27.22 -34.81 6.18
N ARG A 8 26.55 -35.66 5.39
CA ARG A 8 25.29 -35.32 4.72
C ARG A 8 24.16 -35.14 5.72
N LEU A 9 24.08 -36.01 6.73
CA LEU A 9 23.10 -35.94 7.80
C LEU A 9 23.24 -34.65 8.62
N MET A 10 24.48 -34.26 8.96
CA MET A 10 24.80 -32.99 9.62
C MET A 10 24.37 -31.77 8.78
N ARG A 11 24.63 -31.80 7.47
CA ARG A 11 24.22 -30.72 6.55
C ARG A 11 22.70 -30.60 6.46
N THR A 12 21.99 -31.72 6.35
CA THR A 12 20.52 -31.77 6.33
C THR A 12 19.93 -31.28 7.66
N LYS A 13 20.50 -31.70 8.80
CA LYS A 13 20.08 -31.22 10.13
C LYS A 13 20.27 -29.70 10.28
N ARG A 14 21.35 -29.13 9.75
CA ARG A 14 21.58 -27.66 9.75
C ARG A 14 20.60 -26.92 8.86
N ALA A 15 20.29 -27.45 7.67
CA ALA A 15 19.30 -26.88 6.76
C ALA A 15 17.87 -26.92 7.32
N ILE A 16 17.48 -28.02 7.96
CA ILE A 16 16.17 -28.13 8.62
C ILE A 16 16.05 -27.13 9.77
N ARG A 17 17.12 -26.95 10.56
CA ARG A 17 17.14 -25.95 11.63
C ARG A 17 16.99 -24.52 11.11
N SER A 18 17.62 -24.17 9.99
CA SER A 18 17.47 -22.82 9.42
C SER A 18 16.07 -22.54 8.87
N LEU A 19 15.40 -23.56 8.32
CA LEU A 19 14.00 -23.45 7.91
C LEU A 19 13.06 -23.27 9.11
N ASN A 20 13.37 -23.90 10.23
CA ASN A 20 12.55 -23.81 11.45
C ASN A 20 12.77 -22.51 12.25
N THR A 21 13.81 -21.73 11.96
CA THR A 21 14.07 -20.44 12.64
C THR A 21 13.37 -19.25 11.98
N VAL A 22 12.93 -19.38 10.73
CA VAL A 22 12.29 -18.28 10.01
C VAL A 22 10.78 -18.51 9.97
N PRO A 23 9.96 -17.60 10.51
CA PRO A 23 8.51 -17.70 10.41
C PRO A 23 8.08 -17.79 8.94
N LEU A 24 7.32 -18.85 8.59
CA LEU A 24 6.76 -19.03 7.25
C LEU A 24 5.57 -18.09 6.98
N ALA A 25 5.04 -17.46 8.03
CA ALA A 25 4.01 -16.46 7.95
C ALA A 25 4.55 -15.13 8.48
N TYR A 26 4.25 -14.06 7.77
CA TYR A 26 4.58 -12.72 8.19
C TYR A 26 3.76 -12.33 9.42
N ASN A 27 4.43 -11.89 10.49
CA ASN A 27 3.75 -11.36 11.66
C ASN A 27 3.26 -9.93 11.39
N HIS A 28 2.00 -9.76 11.01
CA HIS A 28 1.43 -8.43 10.78
C HIS A 28 1.35 -7.57 12.06
N GLN A 29 1.28 -8.20 13.23
CA GLN A 29 1.13 -7.48 14.50
C GLN A 29 2.41 -6.74 14.91
N GLN A 30 3.58 -7.11 14.36
CA GLN A 30 4.85 -6.45 14.70
C GLN A 30 4.89 -4.96 14.30
N HIS A 31 4.01 -4.52 13.39
CA HIS A 31 3.89 -3.12 12.94
C HIS A 31 2.89 -2.30 13.77
N ASN A 32 2.16 -2.94 14.68
CA ASN A 32 1.14 -2.27 15.47
C ASN A 32 1.75 -1.65 16.74
N VAL A 33 2.35 -0.47 16.59
CA VAL A 33 2.93 0.29 17.70
C VAL A 33 1.85 1.07 18.45
N LEU A 34 1.90 1.18 19.77
CA LEU A 34 0.94 2.01 20.49
C LEU A 34 1.11 3.50 20.13
N GLU A 35 0.01 4.26 20.08
CA GLU A 35 0.05 5.70 19.78
C GLU A 35 0.95 6.47 20.75
N SER A 36 0.94 6.11 22.04
CA SER A 36 1.82 6.68 23.06
C SER A 36 3.30 6.48 22.72
N MET A 37 3.67 5.28 22.25
CA MET A 37 5.03 4.98 21.81
C MET A 37 5.38 5.75 20.54
N ARG A 38 4.44 5.89 19.59
CA ARG A 38 4.63 6.71 18.37
C ARG A 38 4.89 8.16 18.71
N GLY A 39 4.06 8.76 19.56
CA GLY A 39 4.22 10.13 20.02
C GLY A 39 5.57 10.34 20.72
N SER A 40 5.98 9.44 21.61
CA SER A 40 7.27 9.52 22.30
C SER A 40 8.48 9.34 21.37
N GLY A 41 8.31 8.57 20.29
CA GLY A 41 9.36 8.27 19.31
C GLY A 41 9.37 9.21 18.10
N GLY A 42 8.56 10.27 18.09
CA GLY A 42 8.44 11.19 16.95
C GLY A 42 7.86 10.56 15.68
N MET A 43 7.16 9.43 15.80
CA MET A 43 6.45 8.78 14.70
C MET A 43 5.08 9.44 14.48
N SER A 44 4.50 9.28 13.28
CA SER A 44 3.15 9.78 13.00
C SER A 44 2.13 9.14 13.93
N VAL A 45 1.31 9.99 14.56
CA VAL A 45 0.12 9.59 15.31
C VAL A 45 -1.14 9.63 14.43
N ASP A 46 -1.11 10.39 13.34
CA ASP A 46 -2.18 10.37 12.33
C ASP A 46 -1.91 9.22 11.37
N LEU A 47 -2.53 8.08 11.70
CA LEU A 47 -2.45 6.87 10.89
C LEU A 47 -3.46 6.91 9.76
N TYR A 48 -3.13 6.21 8.68
CA TYR A 48 -4.03 6.02 7.56
C TYR A 48 -5.39 5.45 8.02
N ARG A 49 -6.46 6.08 7.55
CA ARG A 49 -7.84 5.66 7.77
C ARG A 49 -8.38 5.10 6.46
N PRO A 50 -8.81 3.82 6.42
CA PRO A 50 -9.35 3.24 5.19
C PRO A 50 -10.60 4.00 4.74
N SER A 51 -10.60 4.35 3.46
CA SER A 51 -11.67 4.99 2.71
C SER A 51 -12.31 4.01 1.74
N LEU A 52 -13.59 4.21 1.44
CA LEU A 52 -14.31 3.44 0.42
C LEU A 52 -13.70 3.64 -0.98
N TYR A 53 -12.96 4.73 -1.18
CA TYR A 53 -12.34 5.10 -2.45
C TYR A 53 -10.93 4.57 -2.63
N ASP A 54 -10.31 3.92 -1.64
CA ASP A 54 -8.89 3.56 -1.75
C ASP A 54 -8.62 2.56 -2.87
N LYS A 55 -9.51 1.58 -3.05
CA LYS A 55 -9.40 0.65 -4.18
C LYS A 55 -9.51 1.39 -5.51
N LEU A 56 -10.41 2.36 -5.59
CA LEU A 56 -10.61 3.16 -6.79
C LEU A 56 -9.41 4.06 -7.08
N ALA A 57 -8.83 4.68 -6.04
CA ALA A 57 -7.61 5.47 -6.15
C ALA A 57 -6.42 4.59 -6.57
N LEU A 58 -6.28 3.40 -5.99
CA LEU A 58 -5.27 2.41 -6.40
C LEU A 58 -5.44 1.96 -7.85
N SER A 59 -6.68 1.73 -8.31
CA SER A 59 -6.96 1.43 -9.71
C SER A 59 -6.57 2.58 -10.64
N LEU A 60 -6.77 3.85 -10.24
CA LEU A 60 -6.34 5.02 -11.02
C LEU A 60 -4.82 5.18 -11.11
N VAL A 61 -4.04 4.76 -10.10
CA VAL A 61 -2.57 4.87 -10.14
C VAL A 61 -1.88 3.57 -10.57
N SER A 62 -2.66 2.52 -10.82
CA SER A 62 -2.17 1.23 -11.25
C SER A 62 -1.48 1.33 -12.61
N PRO A 63 -0.39 0.60 -12.88
CA PRO A 63 0.22 0.56 -14.21
C PRO A 63 -0.61 -0.25 -15.22
N LEU A 64 -1.76 -0.79 -14.83
CA LEU A 64 -2.55 -1.73 -15.61
C LEU A 64 -3.64 -0.98 -16.40
N PRO A 65 -3.63 -1.00 -17.75
CA PRO A 65 -4.60 -0.24 -18.56
C PRO A 65 -6.06 -0.59 -18.27
N ASN A 66 -6.35 -1.86 -17.99
CA ASN A 66 -7.68 -2.34 -17.63
C ASN A 66 -8.19 -1.74 -16.29
N GLU A 67 -7.29 -1.43 -15.36
CA GLU A 67 -7.64 -0.79 -14.09
C GLU A 67 -8.04 0.68 -14.29
N HIS A 68 -7.41 1.38 -15.23
CA HIS A 68 -7.82 2.73 -15.59
C HIS A 68 -9.23 2.76 -16.16
N ASP A 69 -9.53 1.87 -17.11
CA ASP A 69 -10.88 1.73 -17.69
C ASP A 69 -11.91 1.41 -16.61
N PHE A 70 -11.60 0.44 -15.73
CA PHE A 70 -12.44 0.10 -14.59
C PHE A 70 -12.71 1.33 -13.71
N ALA A 71 -11.67 2.08 -13.34
CA ALA A 71 -11.79 3.21 -12.45
C ALA A 71 -12.64 4.36 -13.03
N PHE A 72 -12.43 4.72 -14.30
CA PHE A 72 -13.22 5.77 -14.95
C PHE A 72 -14.68 5.35 -15.15
N ASN A 73 -14.95 4.08 -15.44
CA ASN A 73 -16.31 3.55 -15.52
C ASN A 73 -17.03 3.68 -14.17
N VAL A 74 -16.37 3.31 -13.08
CA VAL A 74 -16.91 3.45 -11.71
C VAL A 74 -17.14 4.93 -11.38
N CYS A 75 -16.17 5.81 -11.68
CA CYS A 75 -16.34 7.25 -11.47
C CYS A 75 -17.54 7.80 -12.24
N THR A 76 -17.74 7.36 -13.48
CA THR A 76 -18.89 7.77 -14.30
C THR A 76 -20.21 7.33 -13.70
N ILE A 77 -20.31 6.07 -13.24
CA ILE A 77 -21.51 5.55 -12.57
C ILE A 77 -21.82 6.35 -11.29
N LEU A 78 -20.79 6.63 -10.48
CA LEU A 78 -20.92 7.37 -9.22
C LEU A 78 -21.12 8.89 -9.42
N SER A 79 -20.85 9.41 -10.61
CA SER A 79 -21.08 10.82 -10.95
C SER A 79 -22.55 11.12 -11.28
N ASN A 80 -23.39 10.09 -11.39
CA ASN A 80 -24.83 10.25 -11.57
C ASN A 80 -25.52 10.67 -10.25
N GLU A 81 -26.59 11.46 -10.35
CA GLU A 81 -27.41 11.86 -9.21
C GLU A 81 -28.26 10.69 -8.71
N GLY A 82 -27.68 9.87 -7.83
CA GLY A 82 -28.32 8.70 -7.23
C GLY A 82 -28.01 8.54 -5.75
N ARG A 83 -28.28 7.35 -5.20
CA ARG A 83 -27.99 7.04 -3.77
C ARG A 83 -26.50 6.89 -3.46
N HIS A 84 -25.68 6.66 -4.48
CA HIS A 84 -24.23 6.48 -4.38
C HIS A 84 -23.53 7.54 -5.22
N VAL A 85 -23.37 8.73 -4.64
CA VAL A 85 -22.67 9.85 -5.29
C VAL A 85 -21.19 9.79 -4.96
N LEU A 86 -20.35 10.15 -5.93
CA LEU A 86 -18.92 10.33 -5.73
C LEU A 86 -18.66 11.50 -4.76
N GLN A 87 -18.33 11.18 -3.50
CA GLN A 87 -18.05 12.18 -2.46
C GLN A 87 -16.61 12.67 -2.52
N LEU A 88 -16.30 13.46 -3.53
CA LEU A 88 -14.96 14.02 -3.76
C LEU A 88 -14.45 14.87 -2.58
N SER A 89 -15.35 15.44 -1.76
CA SER A 89 -14.99 16.16 -0.54
C SER A 89 -14.25 15.29 0.49
N HIS A 90 -14.53 13.98 0.53
CA HIS A 90 -13.91 13.03 1.44
C HIS A 90 -12.63 12.41 0.86
N CYS A 91 -12.40 12.53 -0.44
CA CYS A 91 -11.26 11.94 -1.13
C CYS A 91 -10.79 12.85 -2.28
N PRO A 92 -10.20 14.03 -1.96
CA PRO A 92 -9.78 14.99 -2.97
C PRO A 92 -8.67 14.43 -3.87
N ILE A 93 -7.87 13.48 -3.37
CA ILE A 93 -6.79 12.82 -4.12
C ILE A 93 -7.30 12.08 -5.36
N LEU A 94 -8.56 11.64 -5.37
CA LEU A 94 -9.16 11.01 -6.55
C LEU A 94 -9.20 11.99 -7.73
N VAL A 95 -9.52 13.26 -7.47
CA VAL A 95 -9.53 14.32 -8.51
C VAL A 95 -8.12 14.56 -9.02
N GLU A 96 -7.12 14.60 -8.13
CA GLU A 96 -5.72 14.80 -8.52
C GLU A 96 -5.23 13.67 -9.44
N HIS A 97 -5.58 12.42 -9.13
CA HIS A 97 -5.25 11.27 -9.99
C HIS A 97 -5.94 11.35 -11.36
N MET A 98 -7.23 11.66 -11.41
CA MET A 98 -7.96 11.84 -12.68
C MET A 98 -7.39 12.97 -13.52
N LEU A 99 -6.99 14.08 -12.88
CA LEU A 99 -6.42 15.25 -13.53
C LEU A 99 -5.00 14.98 -14.06
N GLY A 100 -4.22 14.16 -13.36
CA GLY A 100 -2.92 13.69 -13.84
C GLY A 100 -3.02 12.90 -15.16
N HIS A 101 -4.08 12.08 -15.32
CA HIS A 101 -4.36 11.35 -16.57
C HIS A 101 -4.69 12.27 -17.75
N THR A 102 -5.19 13.48 -17.51
CA THR A 102 -5.42 14.48 -18.57
C THR A 102 -4.20 15.37 -18.83
N GLY A 103 -3.10 15.14 -18.11
CA GLY A 103 -1.87 15.92 -18.21
C GLY A 103 -1.89 17.23 -17.44
N VAL A 104 -2.86 17.43 -16.55
CA VAL A 104 -2.98 18.67 -15.77
C VAL A 104 -2.35 18.47 -14.38
N TYR A 105 -1.34 19.29 -14.09
CA TYR A 105 -0.61 19.27 -12.83
C TYR A 105 -0.53 20.69 -12.25
N ARG A 106 -0.48 20.78 -10.92
CA ARG A 106 -0.31 22.06 -10.23
C ARG A 106 1.08 22.62 -10.54
N ASP A 107 1.14 23.88 -10.99
CA ASP A 107 2.41 24.62 -11.10
C ASP A 107 2.94 24.89 -9.69
N CYS A 108 3.89 24.06 -9.23
CA CYS A 108 4.62 24.34 -8.00
C CYS A 108 5.72 25.35 -8.33
N LYS A 109 5.39 26.64 -8.27
CA LYS A 109 6.42 27.68 -8.22
C LYS A 109 7.22 27.46 -6.95
N CYS A 110 8.41 26.87 -7.10
CA CYS A 110 9.45 26.91 -6.09
C CYS A 110 9.64 28.39 -5.73
N HIS A 111 9.15 28.77 -4.55
CA HIS A 111 9.52 30.03 -3.94
C HIS A 111 11.01 29.89 -3.67
N GLY A 112 11.82 30.41 -4.59
CA GLY A 112 13.25 30.53 -4.39
C GLY A 112 13.44 31.23 -3.05
N TYR A 113 14.06 30.51 -2.11
CA TYR A 113 14.63 31.12 -0.93
C TYR A 113 15.57 32.23 -1.42
N ARG A 114 15.12 33.47 -1.26
CA ARG A 114 15.95 34.68 -1.28
C ARG A 114 16.23 35.08 0.16
#